data_AF-A0A8H8QZJ7-F1
#
_entry.id   AF-A0A8H8QZJ7-F1
#
_cell.length_a   1.000
_cell.length_b   1.000
_cell.length_c   1.000
_cell.angle_alpha   90.00
_cell.angle_beta   90.00
_cell.angle_gamma   90.00
#
_symmetry.space_group_name_H-M   'P 1'
#
loop_
_entity.id
_entity.type
_entity.pdbx_description
1 polymer ?
#
loop_
_entity_poly.entity_id
_entity_poly.type
_entity_poly.pdbx_seq_one_letter_code
_entity_poly.pdbx_strand_id
1 'polypeptide(L)'
;MLLLKSSGFLIHLPSSHSISTIKNTVDQSSIQAMPSAQDTMEPIPAKSIQVCNSQINKILSNTLYLTLNAPKVDEYHRGIFLTYAPLVGSSEPTTSGTLFHATYINSNWVLERRPVKDVSTSSSLVLLYRVATIDLEQDFNKISSVLEQIPLGKEKREKGLGKKTQGNPKLGGYDCVIWTGDALRALSDEGLIDLGGKDADAVMAEARALAGPEDAKAMVGKDFGGLTVIE
;
A
#
# COMPACT_ATOMS: atom_id res chain seq x y z
N MET A 1 -52.73 -5.47 30.85
CA MET A 1 -52.13 -6.09 32.05
C MET A 1 -50.65 -6.29 31.76
N LEU A 2 -49.80 -5.50 32.45
CA LEU A 2 -48.33 -5.56 32.62
C LEU A 2 -47.39 -5.68 31.39
N LEU A 3 -46.21 -5.06 31.30
CA LEU A 3 -45.57 -3.88 31.91
C LEU A 3 -44.23 -3.68 31.15
N LEU A 4 -43.78 -2.42 31.09
CA LEU A 4 -42.51 -1.89 30.54
C LEU A 4 -41.22 -2.71 30.76
N LYS A 5 -40.20 -2.45 29.92
CA LYS A 5 -38.94 -1.79 30.36
C LYS A 5 -38.03 -1.36 29.20
N SER A 6 -37.74 -0.05 29.17
CA SER A 6 -36.61 0.56 28.47
C SER A 6 -35.37 0.61 29.36
N SER A 7 -34.18 0.48 28.76
CA SER A 7 -32.88 0.93 29.28
C SER A 7 -32.05 1.29 28.04
N GLY A 8 -31.50 2.48 27.82
CA GLY A 8 -30.96 3.46 28.75
C GLY A 8 -29.49 3.14 29.00
N PHE A 9 -28.59 3.52 28.09
CA PHE A 9 -27.14 3.41 28.31
C PHE A 9 -26.52 4.81 28.29
N LEU A 10 -26.07 5.24 29.48
CA LEU A 10 -25.24 6.41 29.69
C LEU A 10 -23.81 6.12 29.20
N ILE A 11 -23.21 7.08 28.48
CA ILE A 11 -21.77 7.11 28.23
C ILE A 11 -21.14 8.06 29.26
N HIS A 12 -20.19 7.53 30.02
CA HIS A 12 -19.42 8.23 31.03
C HIS A 12 -18.16 8.82 30.37
N LEU A 13 -18.00 10.14 30.43
CA LEU A 13 -16.77 10.86 30.07
C LEU A 13 -15.79 10.82 31.24
N PRO A 14 -14.49 10.56 31.03
CA PRO A 14 -13.47 10.92 32.01
C PRO A 14 -12.89 12.29 31.70
N SER A 15 -13.13 13.23 32.61
CA SER A 15 -12.31 14.43 32.84
C SER A 15 -11.17 14.11 33.79
N SER A 16 -9.96 14.60 33.53
CA SER A 16 -9.22 15.53 34.42
C SER A 16 -7.73 15.53 34.12
N HIS A 17 -7.21 16.74 33.96
CA HIS A 17 -5.80 17.10 33.94
C HIS A 17 -5.09 16.73 35.25
N SER A 18 -3.82 16.35 35.14
CA SER A 18 -2.83 16.49 36.22
C SER A 18 -1.54 17.05 35.63
N ILE A 19 -1.27 18.29 36.03
CA ILE A 19 -0.02 19.03 35.85
C ILE A 19 0.94 18.57 36.95
N SER A 20 2.14 18.11 36.59
CA SER A 20 3.26 18.00 37.53
C SER A 20 4.44 18.83 37.04
N THR A 21 4.62 19.93 37.76
CA THR A 21 5.76 20.83 37.72
C THR A 21 7.00 20.11 38.27
N ILE A 22 8.09 20.05 37.50
CA ILE A 22 9.42 19.78 38.05
C ILE A 22 10.24 21.07 37.93
N LYS A 23 10.43 21.72 39.08
CA LYS A 23 11.48 22.71 39.31
C LYS A 23 12.77 21.95 39.60
N ASN A 24 13.85 22.25 38.89
CA ASN A 24 15.21 22.01 39.37
C ASN A 24 16.03 23.27 39.11
N THR A 25 16.36 23.95 40.20
CA THR A 25 17.38 24.99 40.30
C THR A 25 18.43 24.43 41.25
N VAL A 26 19.68 24.25 40.80
CA VAL A 26 20.87 24.27 41.67
C VAL A 26 22.07 24.83 40.89
N ASP A 27 22.51 25.99 41.37
CA ASP A 27 23.83 26.61 41.51
C ASP A 27 24.99 26.49 40.50
N GLN A 28 25.57 27.69 40.29
CA GLN A 28 26.91 27.98 39.79
C GLN A 28 27.95 27.91 40.93
N SER A 29 29.11 27.31 40.65
CA SER A 29 30.48 27.74 41.05
C SER A 29 31.47 26.70 40.47
N SER A 30 32.33 27.00 39.49
CA SER A 30 33.58 27.79 39.50
C SER A 30 34.84 26.89 39.44
N ILE A 31 35.69 27.17 38.45
CA ILE A 31 37.15 26.94 38.30
C ILE A 31 37.68 25.68 37.57
N GLN A 32 38.21 25.97 36.36
CA GLN A 32 39.40 25.48 35.63
C GLN A 32 39.90 24.03 35.77
N ALA A 33 39.98 23.36 34.61
CA ALA A 33 41.19 22.67 34.16
C ALA A 33 41.18 22.57 32.62
N MET A 34 42.26 23.00 31.95
CA MET A 34 42.48 22.73 30.53
C MET A 34 42.86 21.27 30.32
N PRO A 35 42.43 20.64 29.21
CA PRO A 35 43.24 19.61 28.58
C PRO A 35 43.68 20.03 27.18
N SER A 36 44.93 19.68 26.93
CA SER A 36 45.68 19.72 25.69
C SER A 36 44.86 19.29 24.47
N ALA A 37 45.03 20.03 23.37
CA ALA A 37 44.61 19.63 22.04
C ALA A 37 45.21 18.26 21.67
N GLN A 38 44.35 17.31 21.38
CA GLN A 38 44.63 16.22 20.45
C GLN A 38 43.51 16.23 19.41
N ASP A 39 43.84 16.76 18.24
CA ASP A 39 43.06 16.65 17.01
C ASP A 39 42.77 15.17 16.75
N THR A 40 41.60 14.72 17.18
CA THR A 40 41.02 13.48 16.70
C THR A 40 39.98 13.92 15.67
N MET A 41 40.36 13.92 14.39
CA MET A 41 39.39 14.12 13.31
C MET A 41 38.36 13.00 13.43
N GLU A 42 37.18 13.32 13.94
CA GLU A 42 36.02 12.46 13.75
C GLU A 42 35.80 12.29 12.24
N PRO A 43 35.64 11.06 11.75
CA PRO A 43 35.30 10.85 10.34
C PRO A 43 33.94 11.51 10.11
N ILE A 44 33.94 12.56 9.29
CA ILE A 44 32.73 13.18 8.74
C ILE A 44 31.83 12.03 8.28
N PRO A 45 30.60 11.90 8.81
CA PRO A 45 29.71 10.84 8.38
C PRO A 45 29.49 11.06 6.89
N ALA A 46 29.97 10.10 6.08
CA ALA A 46 29.71 10.09 4.66
C ALA A 46 28.19 10.21 4.51
N LYS A 47 27.73 11.37 4.03
CA LYS A 47 26.36 11.53 3.56
C LYS A 47 26.14 10.35 2.65
N SER A 48 25.30 9.40 3.09
CA SER A 48 24.83 8.33 2.23
C SER A 48 24.35 9.02 0.97
N ILE A 49 25.03 8.80 -0.14
CA ILE A 49 24.56 9.27 -1.43
C ILE A 49 23.19 8.61 -1.57
N GLN A 50 22.14 9.38 -1.34
CA GLN A 50 20.78 8.95 -1.55
C GLN A 50 20.72 8.74 -3.06
N VAL A 51 20.91 7.50 -3.49
CA VAL A 51 20.70 7.09 -4.87
C VAL A 51 19.22 7.36 -5.11
N CYS A 52 18.93 8.55 -5.65
CA CYS A 52 17.59 8.91 -6.06
C CYS A 52 17.20 7.90 -7.13
N ASN A 53 16.35 6.94 -6.77
CA ASN A 53 15.84 5.97 -7.71
C ASN A 53 15.03 6.76 -8.76
N SER A 54 15.59 6.93 -9.97
CA SER A 54 14.98 7.70 -11.05
C SER A 54 13.59 7.19 -11.44
N GLN A 55 13.26 5.95 -11.07
CA GLN A 55 11.93 5.36 -11.26
C GLN A 55 10.86 6.09 -10.43
N ILE A 56 11.20 6.62 -9.25
CA ILE A 56 10.25 7.32 -8.37
C ILE A 56 9.66 8.55 -9.08
N ASN A 57 10.46 9.23 -9.89
CA ASN A 57 10.03 10.44 -10.61
C ASN A 57 9.00 10.15 -11.73
N LYS A 58 8.81 8.88 -12.09
CA LYS A 58 7.80 8.44 -13.06
C LYS A 58 6.43 8.17 -12.41
N ILE A 59 6.35 8.24 -11.08
CA ILE A 59 5.08 8.06 -10.39
C ILE A 59 4.26 9.34 -10.58
N LEU A 60 3.10 9.19 -11.17
CA LEU A 60 2.17 10.27 -11.46
C LEU A 60 1.11 10.33 -10.37
N SER A 61 0.65 11.54 -10.02
CA SER A 61 -0.55 11.72 -9.20
C SER A 61 -1.80 11.25 -9.93
N ASN A 62 -2.87 11.03 -9.16
CA ASN A 62 -4.19 10.69 -9.69
C ASN A 62 -4.14 9.51 -10.66
N THR A 63 -3.35 8.49 -10.33
CA THR A 63 -3.06 7.39 -11.25
C THR A 63 -3.31 6.06 -10.54
N LEU A 64 -3.97 5.17 -11.26
CA LEU A 64 -4.16 3.78 -10.87
C LEU A 64 -2.98 2.95 -11.37
N TYR A 65 -2.31 2.33 -10.42
CA TYR A 65 -1.21 1.40 -10.65
C TYR A 65 -1.60 -0.01 -10.22
N LEU A 66 -1.17 -0.98 -11.03
CA LEU A 66 -1.06 -2.37 -10.61
C LEU A 66 0.30 -2.55 -9.91
N THR A 67 0.27 -3.03 -8.68
CA THR A 67 1.48 -3.34 -7.91
C THR A 67 1.90 -4.78 -8.14
N LEU A 68 3.21 -5.05 -8.22
CA LEU A 68 3.75 -6.39 -8.08
C LEU A 68 4.84 -6.40 -7.04
N ASN A 69 4.62 -7.16 -5.98
CA ASN A 69 5.57 -7.37 -4.89
C ASN A 69 6.31 -8.70 -5.09
N ALA A 70 7.55 -8.72 -4.61
CA ALA A 70 8.41 -9.87 -4.61
C ALA A 70 7.69 -11.11 -4.03
N PRO A 71 7.84 -12.27 -4.67
CA PRO A 71 7.22 -13.50 -4.21
C PRO A 71 7.80 -13.90 -2.86
N LYS A 72 6.92 -14.32 -1.95
CA LYS A 72 7.33 -14.87 -0.64
C LYS A 72 7.38 -16.40 -0.65
N VAL A 73 6.52 -17.03 -1.45
CA VAL A 73 6.33 -18.49 -1.44
C VAL A 73 6.18 -19.05 -2.85
N ASP A 74 5.36 -18.42 -3.67
CA ASP A 74 5.07 -18.90 -5.02
C ASP A 74 5.08 -17.80 -6.06
N GLU A 75 4.20 -16.81 -5.93
CA GLU A 75 3.86 -15.87 -6.99
C GLU A 75 4.01 -14.42 -6.54
N TYR A 76 4.14 -13.50 -7.51
CA TYR A 76 4.17 -12.07 -7.22
C TYR A 76 2.81 -11.62 -6.68
N HIS A 77 2.82 -11.11 -5.46
CA HIS A 77 1.63 -10.55 -4.82
C HIS A 77 1.28 -9.22 -5.46
N ARG A 78 0.00 -9.02 -5.76
CA ARG A 78 -0.46 -7.87 -6.52
C ARG A 78 -1.74 -7.29 -5.97
N GLY A 79 -1.88 -5.98 -6.12
CA GLY A 79 -3.03 -5.20 -5.71
C GLY A 79 -3.10 -3.89 -6.49
N ILE A 80 -4.10 -3.08 -6.19
CA ILE A 80 -4.37 -1.80 -6.85
C ILE A 80 -3.88 -0.66 -5.97
N PHE A 81 -3.06 0.23 -6.52
CA PHE A 81 -2.55 1.40 -5.83
C PHE A 81 -3.04 2.67 -6.52
N LEU A 82 -3.72 3.54 -5.78
CA LEU A 82 -4.19 4.84 -6.27
C LEU A 82 -3.33 5.94 -5.68
N THR A 83 -2.57 6.64 -6.51
CA THR A 83 -1.82 7.82 -6.08
C THR A 83 -2.72 9.03 -5.98
N TYR A 84 -2.54 9.85 -4.95
CA TYR A 84 -3.30 11.10 -4.80
C TYR A 84 -2.53 12.29 -5.35
N ALA A 85 -3.25 13.36 -5.69
CA ALA A 85 -2.64 14.68 -5.77
C ALA A 85 -2.14 15.10 -4.37
N PRO A 86 -0.96 15.73 -4.26
CA PRO A 86 -0.49 16.23 -2.99
C PRO A 86 -1.49 17.25 -2.42
N LEU A 87 -1.92 17.04 -1.18
CA LEU A 87 -2.94 17.87 -0.52
C LEU A 87 -2.42 19.28 -0.18
N VAL A 88 -1.10 19.45 -0.11
CA VAL A 88 -0.45 20.70 0.31
C VAL A 88 0.77 20.99 -0.57
N GLY A 89 0.57 21.80 -1.62
CA GLY A 89 1.65 22.36 -2.44
C GLY A 89 2.40 21.35 -3.30
N SER A 90 3.19 21.87 -4.25
CA SER A 90 3.93 21.08 -5.24
C SER A 90 5.14 20.30 -4.69
N SER A 91 5.28 20.17 -3.37
CA SER A 91 6.47 19.60 -2.71
C SER A 91 6.28 18.21 -2.13
N GLU A 92 5.05 17.72 -1.96
CA GLU A 92 4.85 16.33 -1.55
C GLU A 92 5.06 15.39 -2.74
N PRO A 93 5.93 14.37 -2.61
CA PRO A 93 6.15 13.40 -3.67
C PRO A 93 4.86 12.65 -3.99
N THR A 94 4.61 12.43 -5.28
CA THR A 94 3.48 11.69 -5.86
C THR A 94 3.45 10.20 -5.48
N THR A 95 4.31 9.78 -4.55
CA THR A 95 4.50 8.40 -4.07
C THR A 95 3.52 8.00 -2.98
N SER A 96 2.71 8.94 -2.49
CA SER A 96 1.59 8.70 -1.57
C SER A 96 0.36 8.16 -2.30
N GLY A 97 -0.42 7.31 -1.62
CA GLY A 97 -1.62 6.74 -2.19
C GLY A 97 -2.39 5.83 -1.25
N THR A 98 -3.41 5.15 -1.76
CA THR A 98 -4.08 4.04 -1.07
C THR A 98 -3.87 2.75 -1.83
N LEU A 99 -3.43 1.73 -1.10
CA LEU A 99 -3.35 0.37 -1.58
C LEU A 99 -4.64 -0.39 -1.23
N PHE A 100 -5.18 -1.07 -2.23
CA PHE A 100 -6.25 -2.06 -2.12
C PHE A 100 -5.68 -3.43 -2.45
N HIS A 101 -5.82 -4.37 -1.52
CA HIS A 101 -5.25 -5.70 -1.65
C HIS A 101 -6.16 -6.75 -1.01
N ALA A 102 -6.40 -7.86 -1.71
CA ALA A 102 -7.03 -9.01 -1.08
C ALA A 102 -5.99 -9.74 -0.21
N THR A 103 -6.24 -9.80 1.09
CA THR A 103 -5.34 -10.39 2.07
C THR A 103 -6.03 -11.56 2.77
N TYR A 104 -5.28 -12.64 3.02
CA TYR A 104 -5.76 -13.81 3.75
C TYR A 104 -5.31 -13.74 5.21
N ILE A 105 -6.24 -13.49 6.13
CA ILE A 105 -5.98 -13.29 7.56
C ILE A 105 -6.94 -14.17 8.36
N ASN A 106 -6.44 -14.90 9.35
CA ASN A 106 -7.25 -15.75 10.23
C ASN A 106 -8.20 -16.67 9.46
N SER A 107 -7.66 -17.33 8.42
CA SER A 107 -8.39 -18.23 7.52
C SER A 107 -9.54 -17.58 6.73
N ASN A 108 -9.52 -16.26 6.55
CA ASN A 108 -10.54 -15.52 5.81
C ASN A 108 -9.90 -14.53 4.83
N TRP A 109 -10.54 -14.38 3.66
CA TRP A 109 -10.18 -13.36 2.68
C TRP A 109 -10.86 -12.03 3.03
N VAL A 110 -10.06 -10.97 3.15
CA VAL A 110 -10.52 -9.60 3.46
C VAL A 110 -9.93 -8.61 2.46
N LEU A 111 -10.63 -7.51 2.22
CA LEU A 111 -10.08 -6.37 1.48
C LEU A 111 -9.30 -5.52 2.47
N GLU A 112 -7.99 -5.49 2.31
CA GLU A 112 -7.13 -4.51 2.95
C GLU A 112 -7.20 -3.22 2.15
N ARG A 113 -7.60 -2.14 2.82
CA ARG A 113 -7.49 -0.76 2.32
C ARG A 113 -6.51 -0.03 3.22
N ARG A 114 -5.35 0.32 2.69
CA ARG A 114 -4.25 0.88 3.48
C ARG A 114 -3.71 2.17 2.87
N PRO A 115 -3.70 3.29 3.63
CA PRO A 115 -2.99 4.48 3.20
C PRO A 115 -1.47 4.21 3.22
N VAL A 116 -0.78 4.68 2.19
CA VAL A 116 0.67 4.57 2.01
C VAL A 116 1.22 5.97 1.85
N LYS A 117 2.13 6.37 2.75
CA LYS A 117 2.77 7.69 2.71
C LYS A 117 3.86 7.78 1.65
N ASP A 118 4.56 6.68 1.41
CA ASP A 118 5.58 6.64 0.37
C ASP A 118 5.77 5.21 -0.11
N VAL A 119 5.24 4.92 -1.29
CA VAL A 119 5.29 3.60 -1.89
C VAL A 119 6.73 3.16 -2.22
N SER A 120 7.65 4.09 -2.40
CA SER A 120 9.05 3.80 -2.71
C SER A 120 9.82 3.17 -1.55
N THR A 121 9.30 3.30 -0.32
CA THR A 121 9.90 2.72 0.89
C THR A 121 9.61 1.22 1.05
N SER A 122 8.73 0.66 0.21
CA SER A 122 8.40 -0.76 0.26
C SER A 122 9.56 -1.61 -0.24
N SER A 123 10.19 -2.36 0.67
CA SER A 123 11.29 -3.27 0.33
C SER A 123 10.86 -4.47 -0.51
N SER A 124 9.56 -4.79 -0.54
CA SER A 124 9.02 -5.89 -1.34
C SER A 124 8.47 -5.44 -2.68
N LEU A 125 8.29 -4.14 -2.95
CA LEU A 125 7.65 -3.71 -4.19
C LEU A 125 8.65 -3.72 -5.34
N VAL A 126 8.32 -4.47 -6.39
CA VAL A 126 9.19 -4.67 -7.56
C VAL A 126 8.71 -3.83 -8.73
N LEU A 127 7.38 -3.78 -8.97
CA LEU A 127 6.80 -3.06 -10.10
C LEU A 127 5.61 -2.20 -9.66
N LEU A 128 5.55 -0.98 -10.18
CA LEU A 128 4.32 -0.22 -10.41
C LEU A 128 4.07 -0.15 -11.90
N TYR A 129 2.98 -0.79 -12.35
CA TYR A 129 2.54 -0.77 -13.73
C TYR A 129 1.35 0.18 -13.85
N ARG A 130 1.50 1.28 -14.58
CA ARG A 130 0.43 2.24 -14.79
C ARG A 130 -0.68 1.61 -15.60
N VAL A 131 -1.90 1.73 -15.10
CA VAL A 131 -3.11 1.24 -15.77
C VAL A 131 -3.91 2.40 -16.35
N ALA A 132 -4.18 3.43 -15.54
CA ALA A 132 -4.98 4.56 -15.96
C ALA A 132 -4.69 5.82 -15.14
N THR A 133 -4.90 6.99 -15.75
CA THR A 133 -5.03 8.25 -15.01
C THR A 133 -6.51 8.48 -14.70
N ILE A 134 -6.80 8.90 -13.48
CA ILE A 134 -8.12 8.96 -12.88
C ILE A 134 -8.45 10.41 -12.51
N ASP A 135 -9.69 10.85 -12.69
CA ASP A 135 -10.17 12.07 -12.04
C ASP A 135 -10.56 11.77 -10.58
N LEU A 136 -9.60 11.84 -9.66
CA LEU A 136 -9.84 11.45 -8.27
C LEU A 136 -10.80 12.36 -7.51
N GLU A 137 -11.04 13.60 -7.95
CA GLU A 137 -12.02 14.46 -7.31
C GLU A 137 -13.44 13.92 -7.49
N GLN A 138 -13.70 13.28 -8.63
CA GLN A 138 -15.01 12.73 -8.97
C GLN A 138 -15.10 11.24 -8.65
N ASP A 139 -14.05 10.49 -8.97
CA ASP A 139 -14.15 9.03 -9.07
C ASP A 139 -13.64 8.28 -7.86
N PHE A 140 -12.94 8.91 -6.90
CA PHE A 140 -12.30 8.16 -5.81
C PHE A 140 -13.29 7.34 -4.97
N ASN A 141 -14.44 7.94 -4.63
CA ASN A 141 -15.49 7.25 -3.88
C ASN A 141 -16.15 6.14 -4.70
N LYS A 142 -16.34 6.37 -6.01
CA LYS A 142 -16.90 5.37 -6.93
C LYS A 142 -15.95 4.19 -7.08
N ILE A 143 -14.67 4.44 -7.32
CA ILE A 143 -13.61 3.41 -7.37
C ILE A 143 -13.57 2.63 -6.06
N SER A 144 -13.54 3.31 -4.91
CA SER A 144 -13.53 2.62 -3.61
C SER A 144 -14.75 1.71 -3.45
N SER A 145 -15.94 2.19 -3.80
CA SER A 145 -17.18 1.41 -3.75
C SER A 145 -17.15 0.19 -4.69
N VAL A 146 -16.65 0.35 -5.92
CA VAL A 146 -16.51 -0.77 -6.87
C VAL A 146 -15.55 -1.82 -6.32
N LEU A 147 -14.40 -1.39 -5.81
CA LEU A 147 -13.39 -2.30 -5.25
C LEU A 147 -13.89 -3.06 -4.01
N GLU A 148 -14.71 -2.41 -3.17
CA GLU A 148 -15.33 -3.01 -1.98
C GLU A 148 -16.40 -4.06 -2.31
N GLN A 149 -17.00 -4.01 -3.51
CA GLN A 149 -18.03 -4.95 -3.95
C GLN A 149 -17.48 -6.22 -4.57
N ILE A 150 -16.19 -6.28 -4.89
CA ILE A 150 -15.58 -7.45 -5.51
C ILE A 150 -15.60 -8.62 -4.52
N PRO A 151 -16.18 -9.78 -4.90
CA PRO A 151 -16.26 -10.92 -4.01
C PRO A 151 -14.88 -11.41 -3.55
N LEU A 152 -14.72 -11.59 -2.25
CA LEU A 152 -13.50 -12.14 -1.65
C LEU A 152 -13.66 -13.61 -1.30
N GLY A 153 -12.67 -14.41 -1.70
CA GLY A 153 -12.65 -15.85 -1.49
C GLY A 153 -13.44 -16.62 -2.55
N LYS A 154 -13.06 -17.89 -2.72
CA LYS A 154 -13.54 -18.74 -3.81
C LYS A 154 -15.06 -18.83 -3.86
N GLU A 155 -15.71 -19.20 -2.76
CA GLU A 155 -17.16 -19.45 -2.75
C GLU A 155 -17.98 -18.21 -3.15
N LYS A 156 -17.67 -17.05 -2.57
CA LYS A 156 -18.35 -15.80 -2.90
C LYS A 156 -18.12 -15.41 -4.36
N ARG A 157 -16.89 -15.58 -4.85
CA ARG A 157 -16.52 -15.29 -6.24
C ARG A 157 -17.21 -16.23 -7.21
N GLU A 158 -17.26 -17.53 -6.93
CA GLU A 158 -17.93 -18.50 -7.79
C GLU A 158 -19.43 -18.26 -7.88
N LYS A 159 -20.04 -17.83 -6.78
CA LYS A 159 -21.46 -17.46 -6.73
C LYS A 159 -21.75 -16.17 -7.51
N GLY A 160 -20.88 -15.16 -7.43
CA GLY A 160 -21.10 -13.85 -8.04
C GLY A 160 -20.62 -13.74 -9.50
N LEU A 161 -19.47 -14.33 -9.82
CA LEU A 161 -18.73 -14.13 -11.07
C LEU A 161 -18.43 -15.45 -11.82
N GLY A 162 -19.00 -16.58 -11.37
CA GLY A 162 -18.80 -17.90 -11.97
C GLY A 162 -17.49 -18.59 -11.58
N LYS A 163 -17.25 -19.79 -12.10
CA LYS A 163 -16.06 -20.59 -11.75
C LYS A 163 -14.78 -20.06 -12.43
N LYS A 164 -13.66 -20.06 -11.71
CA LYS A 164 -12.30 -19.84 -12.25
C LYS A 164 -11.41 -21.00 -11.81
N THR A 165 -10.65 -21.58 -12.74
CA THR A 165 -9.87 -22.82 -12.53
C THR A 165 -8.45 -22.58 -12.00
N GLN A 166 -8.03 -21.32 -11.85
CA GLN A 166 -6.61 -20.94 -11.68
C GLN A 166 -6.23 -20.40 -10.28
N GLY A 167 -7.03 -20.63 -9.25
CA GLY A 167 -6.70 -20.13 -7.90
C GLY A 167 -5.77 -21.04 -7.11
N ASN A 168 -5.05 -20.47 -6.14
CA ASN A 168 -4.11 -21.22 -5.29
C ASN A 168 -4.83 -22.29 -4.41
N PRO A 169 -4.61 -23.60 -4.63
CA PRO A 169 -5.28 -24.66 -3.87
C PRO A 169 -4.98 -24.60 -2.37
N LYS A 170 -3.78 -24.12 -1.98
CA LYS A 170 -3.39 -23.98 -0.57
C LYS A 170 -4.15 -22.87 0.16
N LEU A 171 -4.77 -21.95 -0.59
CA LEU A 171 -5.56 -20.84 -0.08
C LEU A 171 -7.05 -20.99 -0.42
N GLY A 172 -7.50 -22.24 -0.60
CA GLY A 172 -8.90 -22.54 -0.91
C GLY A 172 -9.29 -22.28 -2.36
N GLY A 173 -8.33 -22.19 -3.28
CA GLY A 173 -8.56 -21.93 -4.71
C GLY A 173 -8.87 -20.47 -5.01
N TYR A 174 -8.35 -19.54 -4.21
CA TYR A 174 -8.47 -18.10 -4.39
C TYR A 174 -7.16 -17.42 -4.01
N ASP A 175 -6.88 -16.25 -4.59
CA ASP A 175 -5.70 -15.44 -4.26
C ASP A 175 -5.88 -13.97 -4.67
N CYS A 176 -4.90 -13.14 -4.31
CA CYS A 176 -4.83 -11.73 -4.68
C CYS A 176 -4.75 -11.50 -6.21
N VAL A 177 -4.29 -12.49 -6.98
CA VAL A 177 -4.19 -12.40 -8.44
C VAL A 177 -5.58 -12.42 -9.06
N ILE A 178 -6.42 -13.37 -8.62
CA ILE A 178 -7.81 -13.47 -9.03
C ILE A 178 -8.56 -12.19 -8.67
N TRP A 179 -8.45 -11.74 -7.41
CA TRP A 179 -9.13 -10.52 -6.97
C TRP A 179 -8.76 -9.31 -7.84
N THR A 180 -7.47 -9.14 -8.13
CA THR A 180 -6.98 -7.99 -8.89
C THR A 180 -7.45 -8.03 -10.35
N GLY A 181 -7.52 -9.21 -10.97
CA GLY A 181 -8.10 -9.34 -12.30
C GLY A 181 -9.61 -9.03 -12.33
N ASP A 182 -10.35 -9.49 -11.32
CA ASP A 182 -11.77 -9.16 -11.17
C ASP A 182 -11.95 -7.65 -10.87
N ALA A 183 -11.00 -7.01 -10.17
CA ALA A 183 -10.99 -5.57 -9.89
C ALA A 183 -10.81 -4.72 -11.14
N LEU A 184 -9.80 -5.01 -11.96
CA LEU A 184 -9.57 -4.30 -13.22
C LEU A 184 -10.76 -4.41 -14.16
N ARG A 185 -11.37 -5.60 -14.24
CA ARG A 185 -12.57 -5.82 -15.03
C ARG A 185 -13.74 -4.98 -14.53
N ALA A 186 -14.03 -5.02 -13.22
CA ALA A 186 -15.12 -4.24 -12.64
C ALA A 186 -14.95 -2.72 -12.83
N LEU A 187 -13.72 -2.21 -12.69
CA LEU A 187 -13.42 -0.80 -12.94
C LEU A 187 -13.59 -0.43 -14.43
N SER A 188 -13.15 -1.30 -15.33
CA SER A 188 -13.31 -1.09 -16.78
C SER A 188 -14.79 -1.14 -17.21
N ASP A 189 -15.56 -2.09 -16.67
CA ASP A 189 -16.99 -2.25 -16.95
C ASP A 189 -17.80 -1.03 -16.48
N GLU A 190 -17.37 -0.39 -15.39
CA GLU A 190 -17.93 0.85 -14.85
C GLU A 190 -17.45 2.13 -15.56
N GLY A 191 -16.61 2.00 -16.58
CA GLY A 191 -16.04 3.10 -17.35
C GLY A 191 -15.05 3.98 -16.56
N LEU A 192 -14.53 3.48 -15.43
CA LEU A 192 -13.61 4.22 -14.55
C LEU A 192 -12.17 4.15 -15.04
N ILE A 193 -11.84 3.14 -15.84
CA ILE A 193 -10.53 2.98 -16.48
C ILE A 193 -10.70 2.51 -17.92
N ASP A 194 -9.76 2.90 -18.78
CA ASP A 194 -9.61 2.34 -20.13
C ASP A 194 -8.39 1.41 -20.15
N LEU A 195 -8.60 0.16 -20.55
CA LEU A 195 -7.54 -0.84 -20.68
C LEU A 195 -6.90 -0.85 -22.08
N GLY A 196 -7.21 0.14 -22.93
CA GLY A 196 -6.59 0.32 -24.24
C GLY A 196 -6.96 -0.80 -25.22
N GLY A 197 -8.19 -1.30 -25.15
CA GLY A 197 -8.68 -2.42 -25.95
C GLY A 197 -8.17 -3.81 -25.52
N LYS A 198 -7.38 -3.90 -24.44
CA LYS A 198 -6.99 -5.16 -23.80
C LYS A 198 -8.03 -5.57 -22.75
N ASP A 199 -8.13 -6.86 -22.47
CA ASP A 199 -8.84 -7.33 -21.29
C ASP A 199 -7.95 -7.28 -20.03
N ALA A 200 -8.57 -7.42 -18.85
CA ALA A 200 -7.88 -7.37 -17.57
C ALA A 200 -6.80 -8.47 -17.42
N ASP A 201 -7.04 -9.67 -17.97
CA ASP A 201 -6.10 -10.78 -17.83
C ASP A 201 -4.84 -10.54 -18.70
N ALA A 202 -4.99 -9.91 -19.87
CA ALA A 202 -3.88 -9.50 -20.74
C ALA A 202 -3.01 -8.40 -20.09
N VAL A 203 -3.63 -7.36 -19.50
CA VAL A 203 -2.90 -6.32 -18.76
C VAL A 203 -2.13 -6.92 -17.57
N MET A 204 -2.76 -7.87 -16.86
CA MET A 204 -2.13 -8.56 -15.73
C MET A 204 -0.96 -9.45 -16.16
N ALA A 205 -1.07 -10.13 -17.31
CA ALA A 205 0.00 -10.95 -17.86
C ALA A 205 1.20 -10.10 -18.32
N GLU A 206 0.95 -8.97 -18.98
CA GLU A 206 1.97 -8.01 -19.40
C GLU A 206 2.74 -7.45 -18.21
N ALA A 207 2.03 -6.92 -17.20
CA ALA A 207 2.65 -6.42 -15.98
C ALA A 207 3.46 -7.51 -15.26
N ARG A 208 2.97 -8.75 -15.26
CA ARG A 208 3.69 -9.90 -14.67
C ARG A 208 4.98 -10.24 -15.41
N ALA A 209 4.98 -10.19 -16.74
CA ALA A 209 6.18 -10.44 -17.55
C ALA A 209 7.26 -9.37 -17.32
N LEU A 210 6.86 -8.14 -17.01
CA LEU A 210 7.77 -7.03 -16.72
C LEU A 210 8.34 -7.07 -15.29
N ALA A 211 7.64 -7.70 -14.33
CA ALA A 211 8.09 -7.76 -12.94
C ALA A 211 9.23 -8.74 -12.68
N GLY A 212 9.50 -9.67 -13.61
CA GLY A 212 10.60 -10.63 -13.49
C GLY A 212 10.30 -11.98 -14.14
N PRO A 213 11.16 -13.00 -13.89
CA PRO A 213 11.08 -14.28 -14.60
C PRO A 213 9.77 -15.01 -14.34
N GLU A 214 9.41 -15.92 -15.26
CA GLU A 214 8.19 -16.74 -15.17
C GLU A 214 8.19 -17.61 -13.90
N ASP A 215 9.34 -18.21 -13.55
CA ASP A 215 9.51 -18.92 -12.29
C ASP A 215 9.69 -17.95 -11.11
N ALA A 216 8.58 -17.42 -10.61
CA ALA A 216 8.55 -16.53 -9.45
C ALA A 216 9.18 -17.17 -8.20
N LYS A 217 9.08 -18.50 -8.02
CA LYS A 217 9.67 -19.19 -6.85
C LYS A 217 11.18 -19.05 -6.81
N ALA A 218 11.83 -19.05 -7.97
CA ALA A 218 13.25 -18.81 -8.07
C ALA A 218 13.67 -17.39 -7.62
N MET A 219 12.73 -16.48 -7.41
CA MET A 219 12.98 -15.11 -6.95
C MET A 219 12.67 -14.87 -5.47
N VAL A 220 12.24 -15.90 -4.72
CA VAL A 220 12.00 -15.78 -3.28
C VAL A 220 13.31 -15.41 -2.56
N GLY A 221 13.29 -14.31 -1.80
CA GLY A 221 14.44 -13.82 -1.03
C GLY A 221 15.55 -13.17 -1.87
N LYS A 222 15.37 -13.03 -3.19
CA LYS A 222 16.32 -12.31 -4.05
C LYS A 222 16.07 -10.81 -4.01
N ASP A 223 17.14 -10.05 -4.23
CA ASP A 223 17.07 -8.61 -4.46
C ASP A 223 16.65 -8.35 -5.93
N PHE A 224 15.73 -7.41 -6.09
CA PHE A 224 15.19 -6.98 -7.38
C PHE A 224 15.84 -5.69 -7.88
N GLY A 225 16.79 -5.12 -7.13
CA GLY A 225 17.46 -3.87 -7.50
C GLY A 225 16.59 -2.62 -7.28
N GLY A 226 15.50 -2.77 -6.53
CA GLY A 226 14.56 -1.70 -6.21
C GLY A 226 13.31 -1.65 -7.09
N LEU A 227 12.51 -0.60 -6.88
CA LEU A 227 11.24 -0.37 -7.58
C LEU A 227 11.48 0.02 -9.04
N THR A 228 10.74 -0.61 -9.95
CA THR A 228 10.56 -0.21 -11.36
C THR A 228 9.18 0.39 -11.59
N VAL A 229 9.08 1.46 -12.38
CA VAL A 229 7.81 2.11 -12.75
C VAL A 229 7.66 2.10 -14.27
N ILE A 230 6.52 1.57 -14.74
CA ILE A 230 6.13 1.49 -16.15
C ILE A 230 4.92 2.40 -16.35
N GLU A 231 4.99 3.29 -17.34
CA GLU A 231 4.03 4.38 -17.63
C GLU A 231 3.03 4.05 -18.73
#